data_AF-A0A6P8HUJ1-F1
#
_entry.id   AF-A0A6P8HUJ1-F1
#
_cell.length_a   1.000
_cell.length_b   1.000
_cell.length_c   1.000
_cell.angle_alpha   90.00
_cell.angle_beta   90.00
_cell.angle_gamma   90.00
#
_symmetry.space_group_name_H-M   'P 1'
#
loop_
_entity.id
_entity.type
_entity.pdbx_description
1 polymer ?
#
loop_
_entity_poly.entity_id
_entity_poly.type
_entity_poly.pdbx_seq_one_letter_code
_entity_poly.pdbx_strand_id
1 'polypeptide(L)'
;IIDIDQPGPTVVQGLPTALTCPVFGYPEPFVAWVRDGVIHQNTTTTSVFKENELNENRNQSKWECIVSNIHGSDFHQFHITGVSWHRMCAKHHILATKRTLNDVISSPDQASNDTSVNESVWFRLQDPVTSQSMQIPESCTPSMHCSTQATGWLLGSHPGIQDGVVRRTVCFNWDGNCCKYNTTILVRRCHGFYVYKLQKSSFDVHAGYCA
;
A
#
# COMPACT_ATOMS: atom_id res chain seq x y z
N ILE A 1 -7.03 5.63 38.21
CA ILE A 1 -6.39 6.67 37.36
C ILE A 1 -6.83 6.44 35.92
N ILE A 2 -6.95 7.49 35.12
CA ILE A 2 -7.20 7.43 33.68
C ILE A 2 -6.30 8.48 33.01
N ASP A 3 -5.57 8.07 31.98
CA ASP A 3 -4.60 8.92 31.29
C ASP A 3 -4.41 8.48 29.83
N ILE A 4 -4.17 9.46 28.97
CA ILE A 4 -3.81 9.25 27.56
C ILE A 4 -2.36 9.69 27.41
N ASP A 5 -1.49 8.75 26.98
CA ASP A 5 -0.03 8.90 27.01
C ASP A 5 0.53 9.90 25.96
N GLN A 6 -0.28 10.83 25.44
CA GLN A 6 0.12 11.79 24.40
C GLN A 6 -0.47 13.20 24.59
N PRO A 7 0.36 14.25 24.76
CA PRO A 7 -0.11 15.60 25.11
C PRO A 7 -0.58 16.45 23.92
N GLY A 8 -0.91 15.86 22.77
CA GLY A 8 -1.34 16.62 21.59
C GLY A 8 -1.87 15.77 20.45
N PRO A 9 -2.52 16.40 19.45
CA PRO A 9 -3.17 15.66 18.39
C PRO A 9 -2.18 14.84 17.55
N THR A 10 -2.51 13.58 17.27
CA THR A 10 -1.72 12.76 16.34
C THR A 10 -2.11 13.11 14.90
N VAL A 11 -1.12 13.50 14.09
CA VAL A 11 -1.31 13.67 12.65
C VAL A 11 -1.09 12.33 11.96
N VAL A 12 -2.15 11.75 11.40
CA VAL A 12 -2.07 10.51 10.62
C VAL A 12 -2.08 10.88 9.15
N GLN A 13 -1.11 10.37 8.37
CA GLN A 13 -1.04 10.58 6.93
C GLN A 13 -1.76 9.44 6.18
N GLY A 14 -2.72 9.77 5.30
CA GLY A 14 -3.56 8.77 4.62
C GLY A 14 -4.71 8.26 5.49
N LEU A 15 -5.52 7.31 5.00
CA LEU A 15 -6.55 6.65 5.83
C LEU A 15 -5.95 5.42 6.55
N PRO A 16 -5.78 5.43 7.87
CA PRO A 16 -5.30 4.25 8.58
C PRO A 16 -6.31 3.11 8.44
N THR A 17 -5.85 1.88 8.22
CA THR A 17 -6.70 0.68 8.25
C THR A 17 -7.25 0.41 9.65
N ALA A 18 -6.56 0.94 10.67
CA ALA A 18 -7.05 0.99 12.03
C ALA A 18 -6.46 2.19 12.80
N LEU A 19 -7.24 2.81 13.66
CA LEU A 19 -6.76 3.78 14.66
C LEU A 19 -6.66 3.08 16.01
N THR A 20 -5.59 3.36 16.77
CA THR A 20 -5.39 2.82 18.12
C THR A 20 -5.33 3.96 19.12
N CYS A 21 -6.17 3.89 20.15
CA CYS A 21 -6.20 4.87 21.23
C CYS A 21 -5.06 4.57 22.23
N PRO A 22 -4.15 5.53 22.52
CA PRO A 22 -3.04 5.32 23.45
C PRO A 22 -3.49 5.52 24.91
N VAL A 23 -4.46 4.73 25.34
CA VAL A 23 -5.09 4.84 26.66
C VAL A 23 -4.45 3.90 27.67
N PHE A 24 -4.31 4.40 28.90
CA PHE A 24 -4.00 3.61 30.08
C PHE A 24 -4.95 3.99 31.23
N GLY A 25 -5.41 3.02 32.02
CA GLY A 25 -6.28 3.31 33.15
C GLY A 25 -6.70 2.08 33.92
N TYR A 26 -7.00 2.29 35.21
CA TYR A 26 -7.58 1.27 36.09
C TYR A 26 -8.77 1.84 36.88
N PRO A 27 -9.93 1.14 36.91
CA PRO A 27 -10.27 -0.05 36.12
C PRO A 27 -10.18 0.21 34.62
N GLU A 28 -10.08 -0.86 33.83
CA GLU A 28 -9.90 -0.78 32.37
C GLU A 28 -10.94 0.16 31.76
N PRO A 29 -10.50 1.22 31.05
CA PRO A 29 -11.42 2.23 30.57
C PRO A 29 -12.18 1.76 29.34
N PHE A 30 -13.42 2.20 29.26
CA PHE A 30 -14.24 2.12 28.07
C PHE A 30 -13.65 2.99 26.95
N VAL A 31 -13.72 2.56 25.68
CA VAL A 31 -13.26 3.35 24.53
C VAL A 31 -14.40 3.59 23.53
N ALA A 32 -14.67 4.87 23.26
CA ALA A 32 -15.55 5.32 22.19
C ALA A 32 -14.74 5.98 21.08
N TRP A 33 -15.04 5.67 19.82
CA TRP A 33 -14.50 6.34 18.65
C TRP A 33 -15.55 7.26 18.05
N VAL A 34 -15.18 8.54 17.95
CA VAL A 34 -16.06 9.62 17.50
C VAL A 34 -15.42 10.29 16.28
N ARG A 35 -16.26 10.60 15.29
CA ARG A 35 -15.88 11.42 14.14
C ARG A 35 -16.90 12.52 13.98
N ASP A 36 -16.44 13.77 13.97
CA ASP A 36 -17.30 14.94 13.74
C ASP A 36 -18.57 14.92 14.64
N GLY A 37 -18.41 14.45 15.88
CA GLY A 37 -19.50 14.29 16.87
C GLY A 37 -20.33 13.00 16.78
N VAL A 38 -20.12 12.14 15.78
CA VAL A 38 -20.85 10.88 15.60
C VAL A 38 -20.06 9.69 16.14
N ILE A 39 -20.67 8.88 16.99
CA ILE A 39 -20.07 7.66 17.54
C ILE A 39 -20.06 6.56 16.47
N HIS A 40 -18.87 6.05 16.15
CA HIS A 40 -18.65 4.98 15.18
C HIS A 40 -18.34 3.63 15.81
N GLN A 41 -17.73 3.63 17.00
CA GLN A 41 -17.51 2.42 17.79
C GLN A 41 -17.59 2.79 19.27
N ASN A 42 -18.17 1.90 20.07
CA ASN A 42 -18.43 2.13 21.48
C ASN A 42 -18.25 0.78 22.20
N THR A 43 -17.02 0.42 22.60
CA THR A 43 -16.70 -0.92 23.11
C THR A 43 -15.66 -0.89 24.25
N THR A 44 -15.77 -1.80 25.23
CA THR A 44 -14.74 -2.03 26.26
C THR A 44 -13.67 -3.04 25.84
N THR A 45 -13.89 -3.80 24.77
CA THR A 45 -13.06 -4.96 24.42
C THR A 45 -11.80 -4.62 23.62
N THR A 46 -11.68 -3.39 23.09
CA THR A 46 -10.56 -3.00 22.23
C THR A 46 -10.39 -1.49 22.18
N SER A 47 -9.15 -1.03 22.22
CA SER A 47 -8.76 0.36 21.96
C SER A 47 -8.56 0.66 20.46
N VAL A 48 -8.82 -0.33 19.60
CA VAL A 48 -8.59 -0.27 18.15
C VAL A 48 -9.92 -0.09 17.41
N PHE A 49 -9.98 0.95 16.58
CA PHE A 49 -11.03 1.16 15.58
C PHE A 49 -10.59 0.64 14.23
N LYS A 50 -11.38 -0.25 13.63
CA LYS A 50 -11.19 -0.74 12.26
C LYS A 50 -12.33 -0.23 11.38
N GLU A 51 -12.00 0.51 10.34
CA GLU A 51 -13.00 1.13 9.48
C GLU A 51 -13.42 0.19 8.33
N ASN A 52 -14.72 -0.11 8.24
CA ASN A 52 -15.27 -1.01 7.22
C ASN A 52 -16.00 -0.32 6.06
N GLU A 53 -16.19 1.01 6.08
CA GLU A 53 -16.97 1.70 5.04
C GLU A 53 -16.33 3.04 4.60
N LEU A 54 -15.80 3.05 3.38
CA LEU A 54 -15.15 4.22 2.77
C LEU A 54 -16.19 5.09 2.04
N ASN A 55 -16.65 6.16 2.68
CA ASN A 55 -17.33 7.26 1.99
C ASN A 55 -16.32 8.33 1.54
N GLU A 56 -16.47 8.81 0.31
CA GLU A 56 -15.48 9.53 -0.50
C GLU A 56 -15.18 10.99 -0.08
N ASN A 57 -15.86 11.53 0.95
CA ASN A 57 -15.77 12.94 1.37
C ASN A 57 -14.96 13.16 2.66
N ARG A 58 -13.75 12.61 2.75
CA ARG A 58 -13.08 12.38 4.04
C ARG A 58 -11.72 13.05 4.27
N ASN A 59 -11.41 14.13 3.54
CA ASN A 59 -10.06 14.71 3.62
C ASN A 59 -9.88 15.79 4.70
N GLN A 60 -10.77 15.89 5.72
CA GLN A 60 -10.67 16.91 6.76
C GLN A 60 -11.41 16.63 8.09
N SER A 61 -11.76 15.37 8.38
CA SER A 61 -12.54 15.03 9.58
C SER A 61 -11.69 14.94 10.85
N LYS A 62 -12.19 15.47 11.97
CA LYS A 62 -11.58 15.32 13.30
C LYS A 62 -12.01 13.98 13.89
N TRP A 63 -11.03 13.13 14.16
CA TRP A 63 -11.22 11.84 14.79
C TRP A 63 -10.84 11.91 16.26
N GLU A 64 -11.65 11.33 17.13
CA GLU A 64 -11.42 11.38 18.58
C GLU A 64 -11.64 9.99 19.15
N CYS A 65 -10.72 9.53 20.00
CA CYS A 65 -11.03 8.45 20.92
C CYS A 65 -11.33 9.06 22.29
N ILE A 66 -12.51 8.77 22.82
CA ILE A 66 -12.94 9.20 24.15
C ILE A 66 -12.85 7.98 25.05
N VAL A 67 -12.18 8.11 26.18
CA VAL A 67 -11.97 7.03 27.13
C VAL A 67 -12.53 7.39 28.48
N SER A 68 -13.23 6.46 29.11
CA SER A 68 -13.93 6.73 30.37
C SER A 68 -13.86 5.54 31.32
N ASN A 69 -13.67 5.81 32.61
CA ASN A 69 -13.84 4.83 33.69
C ASN A 69 -14.45 5.50 34.92
N ILE A 70 -14.52 4.79 36.05
CA ILE A 70 -15.10 5.30 37.30
C ILE A 70 -14.38 6.55 37.86
N HIS A 71 -13.15 6.82 37.40
CA HIS A 71 -12.35 7.95 37.86
C HIS A 71 -12.45 9.18 36.96
N GLY A 72 -13.09 9.07 35.79
CA GLY A 72 -13.29 10.20 34.89
C GLY A 72 -13.27 9.81 33.42
N SER A 73 -13.13 10.83 32.59
CA SER A 73 -13.03 10.70 31.14
C SER A 73 -11.90 11.56 30.62
N ASP A 74 -11.25 11.08 29.56
CA ASP A 74 -10.26 11.81 28.79
C ASP A 74 -10.46 11.55 27.29
N PHE A 75 -9.77 12.29 26.42
CA PHE A 75 -9.87 12.11 24.97
C PHE A 75 -8.57 12.39 24.22
N HIS A 76 -8.33 11.64 23.14
CA HIS A 76 -7.22 11.86 22.22
C HIS A 76 -7.74 12.27 20.85
N GLN A 77 -7.15 13.30 20.28
CA GLN A 77 -7.54 13.80 18.96
C GLN A 77 -6.57 13.34 17.87
N PHE A 78 -7.13 12.90 16.75
CA PHE A 78 -6.42 12.53 15.54
C PHE A 78 -6.79 13.50 14.41
N HIS A 79 -5.77 14.06 13.78
CA HIS A 79 -5.90 14.82 12.55
C HIS A 79 -5.48 13.95 11.38
N ILE A 80 -6.46 13.43 10.65
CA ILE A 80 -6.17 12.68 9.43
C ILE A 80 -5.87 13.69 8.31
N THR A 81 -4.63 13.71 7.85
CA THR A 81 -4.15 14.58 6.78
C THR A 81 -3.74 13.76 5.58
N GLY A 82 -3.90 14.31 4.38
CA GLY A 82 -3.47 13.65 3.15
C GLY A 82 -4.46 12.61 2.65
N VAL A 83 -5.34 13.06 1.74
CA VAL A 83 -5.90 12.35 0.57
C VAL A 83 -6.04 10.83 0.71
N SER A 84 -7.30 10.37 0.72
CA SER A 84 -7.74 8.98 0.51
C SER A 84 -6.71 8.11 -0.24
N TRP A 85 -6.45 6.90 0.24
CA TRP A 85 -5.65 5.92 -0.50
C TRP A 85 -6.25 5.54 -1.87
N HIS A 86 -7.45 6.02 -2.20
CA HIS A 86 -7.95 6.01 -3.58
C HIS A 86 -7.25 7.04 -4.49
N ARG A 87 -6.53 8.04 -3.96
CA ARG A 87 -5.83 9.05 -4.75
C ARG A 87 -4.78 8.43 -5.67
N MET A 88 -4.11 7.34 -5.29
CA MET A 88 -3.23 6.63 -6.22
C MET A 88 -4.01 5.95 -7.36
N CYS A 89 -5.27 5.59 -7.15
CA CYS A 89 -6.16 5.12 -8.21
C CYS A 89 -6.59 6.25 -9.15
N ALA A 90 -6.69 7.50 -8.66
CA ALA A 90 -7.04 8.66 -9.48
C ALA A 90 -5.81 9.39 -10.08
N LYS A 91 -4.67 9.35 -9.39
CA LYS A 91 -3.43 10.07 -9.68
C LYS A 91 -2.24 9.12 -9.54
N HIS A 92 -1.93 8.49 -10.66
CA HIS A 92 -0.78 7.62 -10.88
C HIS A 92 -0.07 8.02 -12.18
N HIS A 93 1.18 7.60 -12.32
CA HIS A 93 1.86 7.64 -13.61
C HIS A 93 1.55 6.36 -14.40
N ILE A 94 1.42 6.50 -15.71
CA ILE A 94 1.31 5.34 -16.59
C ILE A 94 2.73 4.88 -16.95
N LEU A 95 3.00 3.60 -16.73
CA LEU A 95 4.23 2.97 -17.16
C LEU A 95 3.89 2.02 -18.32
N ALA A 96 3.99 2.54 -19.53
CA ALA A 96 3.64 1.86 -20.77
C ALA A 96 4.90 1.62 -21.61
N THR A 97 5.69 0.63 -21.22
CA THR A 97 6.90 0.19 -21.93
C THR A 97 6.73 -1.25 -22.38
N LYS A 98 7.61 -1.73 -23.28
CA LYS A 98 7.70 -3.16 -23.59
C LYS A 98 8.13 -3.92 -22.34
N ARG A 99 7.18 -4.57 -21.68
CA ARG A 99 7.40 -5.36 -20.45
C ARG A 99 6.50 -6.61 -20.41
N THR A 100 5.98 -7.02 -21.57
CA THR A 100 5.10 -8.18 -21.70
C THR A 100 5.88 -9.47 -21.77
N LEU A 101 5.23 -10.59 -21.46
CA LEU A 101 5.82 -11.93 -21.62
C LEU A 101 6.28 -12.23 -23.04
N ASN A 102 5.72 -11.57 -24.06
CA ASN A 102 6.10 -11.79 -25.45
C ASN A 102 7.33 -10.97 -25.87
N ASP A 103 7.75 -9.98 -25.07
CA ASP A 103 8.91 -9.15 -25.35
C ASP A 103 10.21 -9.88 -24.95
N VAL A 104 10.67 -10.79 -25.79
CA VAL A 104 11.89 -11.59 -25.57
C VAL A 104 13.12 -10.84 -26.10
N ILE A 105 14.20 -10.82 -25.31
CA ILE A 105 15.50 -10.27 -25.73
C ILE A 105 16.46 -11.39 -26.15
N SER A 106 17.29 -11.12 -27.15
CA SER A 106 18.31 -12.06 -27.65
C SER A 106 19.72 -11.72 -27.18
N SER A 107 19.94 -10.49 -26.71
CA SER A 107 21.24 -10.02 -26.21
C SER A 107 21.06 -9.14 -24.96
N PRO A 108 22.01 -9.17 -23.99
CA PRO A 108 22.02 -8.26 -22.84
C PRO A 108 21.93 -6.77 -23.20
N ASP A 109 22.48 -6.34 -24.34
CA ASP A 109 22.49 -4.92 -24.76
C ASP A 109 21.09 -4.38 -25.09
N GLN A 110 20.11 -5.27 -25.29
CA GLN A 110 18.72 -4.92 -25.55
C GLN A 110 17.90 -4.77 -24.26
N ALA A 111 18.48 -5.15 -23.12
CA ALA A 111 17.76 -5.24 -21.86
C ALA A 111 17.46 -3.86 -21.28
N SER A 112 16.19 -3.66 -20.93
CA SER A 112 15.74 -2.58 -20.08
C SER A 112 16.00 -2.89 -18.60
N ASN A 113 16.20 -1.84 -17.81
CA ASN A 113 16.41 -1.93 -16.37
C ASN A 113 15.61 -0.82 -15.67
N ASP A 114 14.98 -1.16 -14.56
CA ASP A 114 14.16 -0.26 -13.74
C ASP A 114 14.99 0.50 -12.67
N THR A 115 16.28 0.75 -12.90
CA THR A 115 17.17 1.52 -11.99
C THR A 115 16.79 3.00 -11.85
N SER A 116 16.06 3.55 -12.83
CA SER A 116 15.64 4.95 -12.86
C SER A 116 14.19 5.16 -12.41
N VAL A 117 13.51 4.11 -11.93
CA VAL A 117 12.14 4.21 -11.40
C VAL A 117 12.06 5.21 -10.25
N ASN A 118 11.02 6.04 -10.26
CA ASN A 118 10.76 7.01 -9.19
C ASN A 118 9.97 6.36 -8.05
N GLU A 119 10.67 6.00 -6.99
CA GLU A 119 10.13 5.29 -5.82
C GLU A 119 9.10 6.10 -5.01
N SER A 120 9.02 7.42 -5.24
CA SER A 120 8.01 8.27 -4.60
C SER A 120 6.66 8.27 -5.31
N VAL A 121 6.56 7.64 -6.48
CA VAL A 121 5.40 7.71 -7.38
C VAL A 121 4.68 6.36 -7.48
N TRP A 122 3.37 6.41 -7.66
CA TRP A 122 2.53 5.26 -7.96
C TRP A 122 2.41 5.05 -9.47
N PHE A 123 2.57 3.81 -9.93
CA PHE A 123 2.50 3.44 -11.33
C PHE A 123 1.33 2.51 -11.60
N ARG A 124 0.61 2.75 -12.69
CA ARG A 124 -0.26 1.76 -13.34
C ARG A 124 0.47 1.24 -14.56
N LEU A 125 0.60 -0.07 -14.66
CA LEU A 125 1.22 -0.73 -15.80
C LEU A 125 0.19 -0.85 -16.92
N GLN A 126 0.56 -0.47 -18.13
CA GLN A 126 -0.33 -0.57 -19.29
C GLN A 126 0.42 -1.09 -20.51
N ASP A 127 -0.27 -1.86 -21.33
CA ASP A 127 0.25 -2.29 -22.61
C ASP A 127 0.41 -1.04 -23.51
N PRO A 128 1.60 -0.81 -24.09
CA PRO A 128 1.88 0.41 -24.86
C PRO A 128 1.09 0.51 -26.16
N VAL A 129 0.49 -0.58 -26.65
CA VAL A 129 -0.26 -0.61 -27.92
C VAL A 129 -1.76 -0.54 -27.66
N THR A 130 -2.26 -1.40 -26.78
CA THR A 130 -3.71 -1.56 -26.52
C THR A 130 -4.22 -0.67 -25.39
N SER A 131 -3.32 -0.04 -24.61
CA SER A 131 -3.66 0.70 -23.39
C SER A 131 -4.39 -0.13 -22.32
N GLN A 132 -4.43 -1.46 -22.47
CA GLN A 132 -5.02 -2.34 -21.47
C GLN A 132 -4.16 -2.36 -20.21
N SER A 133 -4.81 -2.58 -19.06
CA SER A 133 -4.08 -2.66 -17.79
C SER A 133 -3.35 -3.98 -17.68
N MET A 134 -2.09 -3.89 -17.31
CA MET A 134 -1.23 -5.03 -17.08
C MET A 134 -0.95 -5.17 -15.58
N GLN A 135 -0.48 -6.34 -15.18
CA GLN A 135 -0.17 -6.64 -13.78
C GLN A 135 1.08 -7.50 -13.70
N ILE A 136 1.87 -7.31 -12.65
CA ILE A 136 3.08 -8.12 -12.43
C ILE A 136 2.68 -9.59 -12.28
N PRO A 137 3.22 -10.54 -13.06
CA PRO A 137 2.80 -11.94 -12.99
C PRO A 137 3.00 -12.53 -11.58
N GLU A 138 2.08 -13.37 -11.10
CA GLU A 138 2.12 -13.98 -9.75
C GLU A 138 2.90 -15.31 -9.70
N SER A 139 3.52 -15.68 -10.82
CA SER A 139 4.27 -16.92 -10.99
C SER A 139 5.62 -16.63 -11.60
N CYS A 140 6.61 -17.47 -11.31
CA CYS A 140 7.96 -17.34 -11.84
C CYS A 140 7.96 -17.21 -13.36
N THR A 141 8.33 -16.03 -13.84
CA THR A 141 8.47 -15.73 -15.26
C THR A 141 9.89 -16.07 -15.72
N PRO A 142 10.09 -16.73 -16.88
CA PRO A 142 11.42 -17.03 -17.39
C PRO A 142 12.27 -15.78 -17.58
N SER A 143 13.58 -15.87 -17.30
CA SER A 143 14.55 -14.81 -17.60
C SER A 143 14.60 -14.50 -19.11
N MET A 144 15.08 -13.31 -19.48
CA MET A 144 15.15 -12.82 -20.88
C MET A 144 13.78 -12.46 -21.51
N HIS A 145 12.71 -12.43 -20.72
CA HIS A 145 11.40 -11.93 -21.13
C HIS A 145 11.14 -10.52 -20.58
N CYS A 146 10.05 -9.90 -21.03
CA CYS A 146 9.60 -8.59 -20.54
C CYS A 146 10.64 -7.48 -20.80
N SER A 147 11.37 -7.62 -21.92
CA SER A 147 12.48 -6.75 -22.33
C SER A 147 13.60 -6.59 -21.29
N THR A 148 13.83 -7.59 -20.43
CA THR A 148 14.87 -7.50 -19.38
C THR A 148 15.62 -8.82 -19.23
N GLN A 149 16.79 -8.79 -18.59
CA GLN A 149 17.57 -10.01 -18.32
C GLN A 149 16.96 -10.76 -17.14
N ALA A 150 16.84 -10.10 -15.99
CA ALA A 150 16.27 -10.66 -14.79
C ALA A 150 14.80 -10.23 -14.65
N THR A 151 13.89 -11.19 -14.83
CA THR A 151 12.46 -10.89 -14.98
C THR A 151 11.75 -10.91 -13.63
N GLY A 152 11.16 -9.78 -13.25
CA GLY A 152 10.46 -9.59 -11.98
C GLY A 152 9.02 -10.13 -12.01
N TRP A 153 8.66 -10.91 -11.00
CA TRP A 153 7.33 -11.46 -10.76
C TRP A 153 6.95 -11.34 -9.28
N LEU A 154 5.66 -11.28 -8.97
CA LEU A 154 5.11 -11.06 -7.65
C LEU A 154 5.07 -12.37 -6.86
N LEU A 155 5.69 -12.40 -5.68
CA LEU A 155 5.62 -13.54 -4.78
C LEU A 155 4.30 -13.51 -4.00
N GLY A 156 3.38 -14.38 -4.40
CA GLY A 156 2.02 -14.48 -3.85
C GLY A 156 1.01 -13.67 -4.65
N SER A 157 -0.25 -13.69 -4.20
CA SER A 157 -1.35 -13.06 -4.93
C SER A 157 -1.40 -11.55 -4.75
N HIS A 158 -1.87 -10.84 -5.77
CA HIS A 158 -2.24 -9.44 -5.66
C HIS A 158 -3.34 -9.24 -4.60
N PRO A 159 -3.40 -8.05 -3.97
CA PRO A 159 -4.46 -7.72 -3.03
C PRO A 159 -5.86 -7.67 -3.70
N GLY A 160 -6.89 -7.90 -2.90
CA GLY A 160 -8.26 -7.48 -3.20
C GLY A 160 -8.47 -5.99 -2.93
N ILE A 161 -9.66 -5.48 -3.28
CA ILE A 161 -10.03 -4.07 -3.02
C ILE A 161 -10.01 -3.75 -1.51
N GLN A 162 -10.49 -4.70 -0.69
CA GLN A 162 -10.64 -4.56 0.76
C GLN A 162 -9.30 -4.59 1.52
N ASP A 163 -8.26 -5.19 0.92
CA ASP A 163 -6.95 -5.30 1.56
C ASP A 163 -6.19 -3.96 1.61
N GLY A 164 -6.66 -2.96 0.87
CA GLY A 164 -6.05 -1.64 0.82
C GLY A 164 -4.66 -1.66 0.16
N VAL A 165 -3.69 -0.99 0.79
CA VAL A 165 -2.29 -0.99 0.34
C VAL A 165 -1.56 -2.09 1.10
N VAL A 166 -0.99 -3.04 0.36
CA VAL A 166 -0.25 -4.16 0.95
C VAL A 166 1.22 -4.12 0.51
N ARG A 167 2.09 -4.64 1.37
CA ARG A 167 3.47 -4.94 1.00
C ARG A 167 3.49 -6.28 0.25
N ARG A 168 4.24 -6.33 -0.85
CA ARG A 168 4.50 -7.56 -1.60
C ARG A 168 5.96 -7.65 -1.97
N THR A 169 6.47 -8.86 -1.98
CA THR A 169 7.82 -9.15 -2.47
C THR A 169 7.74 -9.41 -3.96
N VAL A 170 8.61 -8.77 -4.74
CA VAL A 170 8.87 -9.14 -6.13
C VAL A 170 10.17 -9.94 -6.14
N CYS A 171 10.12 -11.12 -6.72
CA CYS A 171 11.27 -11.95 -7.02
C CYS A 171 11.71 -11.71 -8.47
N PHE A 172 13.01 -11.68 -8.73
CA PHE A 172 13.57 -11.59 -10.07
C PHE A 172 14.21 -12.92 -10.43
N ASN A 173 13.70 -13.55 -11.50
CA ASN A 173 14.24 -14.79 -12.02
C ASN A 173 15.52 -14.51 -12.82
N TRP A 174 16.62 -15.12 -12.41
CA TRP A 174 17.92 -15.00 -13.07
C TRP A 174 18.78 -16.24 -12.82
N ASP A 175 19.59 -16.63 -13.81
CA ASP A 175 20.60 -17.68 -13.66
C ASP A 175 20.03 -19.02 -13.14
N GLY A 176 18.86 -19.40 -13.68
CA GLY A 176 18.14 -20.62 -13.28
C GLY A 176 17.47 -20.57 -11.90
N ASN A 177 17.57 -19.45 -11.16
CA ASN A 177 16.92 -19.25 -9.88
C ASN A 177 15.77 -18.25 -10.01
N CYS A 178 14.54 -18.75 -9.80
CA CYS A 178 13.30 -17.98 -9.84
C CYS A 178 13.27 -16.76 -8.90
N CYS A 179 14.05 -16.74 -7.83
CA CYS A 179 14.13 -15.61 -6.90
C CYS A 179 15.58 -15.31 -6.53
N LYS A 180 16.45 -15.16 -7.55
CA LYS A 180 17.86 -14.83 -7.35
C LYS A 180 18.02 -13.47 -6.65
N TYR A 181 17.24 -12.49 -7.09
CA TYR A 181 17.12 -11.19 -6.44
C TYR A 181 15.68 -10.97 -6.00
N ASN A 182 15.48 -10.07 -5.04
CA ASN A 182 14.15 -9.66 -4.63
C ASN A 182 14.14 -8.22 -4.12
N THR A 183 12.94 -7.65 -4.08
CA THR A 183 12.68 -6.37 -3.44
C THR A 183 11.25 -6.34 -2.91
N THR A 184 10.95 -5.40 -2.03
CA THR A 184 9.58 -5.21 -1.49
C THR A 184 8.97 -3.97 -2.09
N ILE A 185 7.77 -4.09 -2.64
CA ILE A 185 6.99 -2.99 -3.20
C ILE A 185 5.68 -2.80 -2.42
N LEU A 186 4.98 -1.69 -2.68
CA LEU A 186 3.59 -1.52 -2.25
C LEU A 186 2.64 -1.72 -3.43
N VAL A 187 1.54 -2.42 -3.19
CA VAL A 187 0.53 -2.75 -4.21
C VAL A 187 -0.85 -2.42 -3.69
N ARG A 188 -1.71 -1.89 -4.55
CA ARG A 188 -3.14 -1.69 -4.26
C ARG A 188 -3.99 -2.09 -5.47
N ARG A 189 -5.11 -2.76 -5.19
CA ARG A 189 -6.19 -2.96 -6.15
C ARG A 189 -7.05 -1.69 -6.26
N CYS A 190 -7.16 -1.15 -7.47
CA CYS A 190 -8.11 -0.10 -7.83
C CYS A 190 -9.28 -0.72 -8.63
N HIS A 191 -10.27 0.06 -9.03
CA HIS A 191 -11.36 -0.44 -9.88
C HIS A 191 -10.82 -0.73 -11.29
N GLY A 192 -10.71 -2.01 -11.66
CA GLY A 192 -10.29 -2.43 -13.01
C GLY A 192 -8.77 -2.56 -13.24
N PHE A 193 -7.91 -1.96 -12.42
CA PHE A 193 -6.44 -2.09 -12.51
C PHE A 193 -5.73 -2.14 -11.14
N TYR A 194 -4.42 -2.40 -11.16
CA TYR A 194 -3.53 -2.32 -10.00
C TYR A 194 -2.61 -1.11 -10.11
N VAL A 195 -2.20 -0.59 -8.94
CA VAL A 195 -1.15 0.40 -8.85
C VAL A 195 -0.04 -0.08 -7.94
N TYR A 196 1.18 0.30 -8.29
CA TYR A 196 2.41 -0.17 -7.68
C TYR A 196 3.29 1.01 -7.28
N LYS A 197 3.80 1.01 -6.05
CA LYS A 197 4.91 1.85 -5.63
C LYS A 197 6.17 1.00 -5.70
N LEU A 198 6.84 1.10 -6.84
CA LEU A 198 7.98 0.27 -7.21
C LEU A 198 9.27 0.73 -6.51
N GLN A 199 10.25 -0.16 -6.43
CA GLN A 199 11.61 0.15 -5.96
C GLN A 199 12.58 0.09 -7.14
N LYS A 200 13.69 0.81 -7.07
CA LYS A 200 14.74 0.72 -8.09
C LYS A 200 15.39 -0.66 -8.06
N SER A 201 15.62 -1.22 -9.23
CA SER A 201 16.28 -2.51 -9.41
C SER A 201 17.80 -2.36 -9.50
N SER A 202 18.43 -1.89 -8.42
CA SER A 202 19.89 -1.69 -8.36
C SER A 202 20.63 -3.01 -8.08
N PHE A 203 20.63 -3.90 -9.07
CA PHE A 203 21.38 -5.17 -9.07
C PHE A 203 22.48 -5.17 -10.14
N ASP A 204 23.40 -6.13 -10.07
CA ASP A 204 24.48 -6.33 -11.06
C ASP A 204 23.99 -6.89 -12.42
N VAL A 205 22.68 -6.81 -12.69
CA VAL A 205 22.02 -7.29 -13.92
C VAL A 205 20.89 -6.34 -14.30
N HIS A 206 20.57 -6.23 -15.59
CA HIS A 206 19.37 -5.52 -16.04
C HIS A 206 18.13 -6.26 -15.55
N ALA A 207 17.50 -5.74 -14.51
CA ALA A 207 16.32 -6.31 -13.90
C ALA A 207 15.12 -5.38 -14.10
N GLY A 208 13.97 -5.95 -14.40
CA GLY A 208 12.76 -5.19 -14.71
C GLY A 208 11.50 -5.88 -14.21
N TYR A 209 10.50 -5.08 -13.82
CA TYR A 209 9.18 -5.57 -13.43
C TYR A 209 8.39 -5.97 -14.69
N CYS A 210 8.14 -7.26 -14.86
CA CYS A 210 7.29 -7.77 -15.95
C CYS A 210 5.84 -7.36 -15.73
N ALA A 211 5.05 -7.22 -16.80
CA ALA A 211 3.61 -6.99 -16.74
C ALA A 211 2.89 -7.37 -18.03
#